data_AF-A0A1J3H3I4-F1
#
_entry.id   AF-A0A1J3H3I4-F1
#
_cell.length_a   1.000
_cell.length_b   1.000
_cell.length_c   1.000
_cell.angle_alpha   90.00
_cell.angle_beta   90.00
_cell.angle_gamma   90.00
#
_symmetry.space_group_name_H-M   'P 1'
#
loop_
_entity.id
_entity.type
_entity.pdbx_description
1 polymer ?
#
loop_
_entity_poly.entity_id
_entity_poly.type
_entity_poly.pdbx_seq_one_letter_code
_entity_poly.pdbx_strand_id
1 'polypeptide(L)'
;MPLISDLTVGSKPPMILPPIDVEWVWFCHSLNPVCYRDYCFKKFSKLIGKPAIYDEENEDYAVLQCEKLWITRYPEESFENRAVSSSANEEEEEEEEEDGDVR
;
A
#
# COMPACT_ATOMS: atom_id res chain seq x y z
N MET A 1 -1.62 6.99 -8.00
CA MET A 1 -2.20 7.09 -6.65
C MET A 1 -2.44 8.53 -6.23
N PRO A 2 -3.70 9.00 -6.17
CA PRO A 2 -4.01 10.38 -5.74
C PRO A 2 -3.54 10.72 -4.31
N LEU A 3 -3.54 9.75 -3.38
CA LEU A 3 -3.11 9.92 -1.99
C LEU A 3 -1.63 10.31 -1.85
N ILE A 4 -0.80 9.95 -2.82
CA ILE A 4 0.66 10.13 -2.82
C ILE A 4 1.07 10.92 -4.07
N SER A 5 0.20 11.82 -4.51
CA SER A 5 0.36 12.62 -5.72
C SER A 5 1.53 13.61 -5.64
N ASP A 6 1.90 14.01 -4.43
CA ASP A 6 3.08 14.82 -4.12
C ASP A 6 4.39 14.08 -4.40
N LEU A 7 4.43 12.74 -4.36
CA LEU A 7 5.63 11.97 -4.72
C LEU A 7 5.78 11.74 -6.23
N THR A 8 4.75 12.04 -7.01
CA THR A 8 4.83 12.02 -8.49
C THR A 8 5.44 13.32 -9.04
N VAL A 9 6.13 14.12 -8.21
CA VAL A 9 6.77 15.38 -8.61
C VAL A 9 8.16 15.07 -9.17
N GLY A 10 8.24 14.86 -10.48
CA GLY A 10 9.49 14.54 -11.17
C GLY A 10 9.25 14.00 -12.59
N SER A 11 10.32 13.79 -13.36
CA SER A 11 10.23 13.20 -14.71
C SER A 11 10.04 11.68 -14.69
N LYS A 12 10.38 11.02 -13.57
CA LYS A 12 10.25 9.59 -13.42
C LYS A 12 8.99 9.26 -12.61
N PRO A 13 8.14 8.34 -13.09
CA PRO A 13 7.04 7.80 -12.30
C PRO A 13 7.60 7.17 -11.01
N PRO A 14 6.98 7.42 -9.85
CA PRO A 14 7.43 6.82 -8.60
C PRO A 14 7.21 5.32 -8.63
N MET A 15 8.19 4.58 -8.12
CA MET A 15 8.14 3.13 -7.96
C MET A 15 7.53 2.81 -6.60
N ILE A 16 6.23 3.05 -6.47
CA ILE A 16 5.44 2.77 -5.26
C ILE A 16 4.17 2.02 -5.65
N LEU A 17 3.86 0.95 -4.94
CA LEU A 17 2.60 0.20 -5.10
C LEU A 17 1.74 0.40 -3.85
N PRO A 18 0.52 0.93 -4.00
CA PRO A 18 -0.39 1.16 -2.89
C PRO A 18 -1.01 -0.15 -2.38
N PRO A 19 -1.71 -0.10 -1.23
CA PRO A 19 -2.55 -1.19 -0.78
C PRO A 19 -3.62 -1.55 -1.83
N ILE A 20 -4.01 -2.83 -1.85
CA ILE A 20 -4.89 -3.42 -2.87
C ILE A 20 -6.24 -2.68 -2.97
N ASP A 21 -6.85 -2.34 -1.86
CA ASP A 21 -8.12 -1.61 -1.79
C ASP A 21 -8.02 -0.20 -2.37
N VAL A 22 -6.94 0.52 -2.07
CA VAL A 22 -6.67 1.83 -2.65
C VAL A 22 -6.41 1.68 -4.14
N GLU A 23 -5.70 0.64 -4.58
CA GLU A 23 -5.48 0.33 -6.00
C GLU A 23 -6.81 0.11 -6.73
N TRP A 24 -7.73 -0.66 -6.15
CA TRP A 24 -9.05 -0.91 -6.70
C TRP A 24 -9.88 0.38 -6.83
N VAL A 25 -9.89 1.23 -5.80
CA VAL A 25 -10.58 2.53 -5.86
C VAL A 25 -10.00 3.38 -6.99
N TRP A 26 -8.67 3.41 -7.12
CA TRP A 26 -8.01 4.16 -8.17
C TRP A 26 -8.30 3.59 -9.57
N PHE A 27 -8.28 2.26 -9.71
CA PHE A 27 -8.65 1.57 -10.94
C PHE A 27 -10.07 1.96 -11.37
N CYS A 28 -11.04 1.85 -10.46
CA CYS A 28 -12.43 2.24 -10.70
C CYS A 28 -12.56 3.70 -11.14
N HIS A 29 -11.83 4.62 -10.49
CA HIS A 29 -11.83 6.03 -10.89
C HIS A 29 -11.27 6.23 -12.31
N SER A 30 -10.27 5.45 -12.71
CA SER A 30 -9.66 5.52 -14.04
C SER A 30 -10.55 4.99 -15.17
N LEU A 31 -11.62 4.23 -14.86
CA LEU A 31 -12.57 3.71 -15.86
C LEU A 31 -13.37 4.80 -16.58
N ASN A 32 -13.45 6.01 -16.02
CA ASN A 32 -13.95 7.19 -16.72
C ASN A 32 -12.79 8.16 -17.04
N PRO A 33 -12.10 7.97 -18.17
CA PRO A 33 -10.83 8.66 -18.42
C PRO A 33 -10.96 10.18 -18.57
N VAL A 34 -12.10 10.67 -19.08
CA VAL A 34 -12.35 12.11 -19.23
C VAL A 34 -12.48 12.78 -17.87
N CYS A 35 -13.38 12.26 -17.02
CA CYS A 35 -13.60 12.80 -15.69
C CYS A 35 -12.37 12.62 -14.79
N TYR A 36 -11.67 11.48 -14.88
CA TYR A 36 -10.44 11.24 -14.13
C TYR A 36 -9.35 12.24 -14.48
N ARG A 37 -9.13 12.50 -15.77
CA ARG A 37 -8.17 13.51 -16.24
C ARG A 37 -8.50 14.89 -15.69
N ASP A 38 -9.75 15.32 -15.81
CA ASP A 38 -10.19 16.64 -15.37
C ASP A 38 -10.07 16.77 -13.84
N TYR A 39 -10.41 15.72 -13.07
CA TYR A 39 -10.17 15.64 -11.64
C TYR A 39 -8.70 15.82 -11.29
N CYS A 40 -7.80 15.08 -11.97
CA CYS A 40 -6.38 15.14 -11.73
C CYS A 40 -5.79 16.54 -12.00
N PHE A 41 -6.17 17.19 -13.10
CA PHE A 41 -5.73 18.56 -13.37
C PHE A 41 -6.29 19.55 -12.37
N LYS A 42 -7.55 19.42 -11.97
CA LYS A 42 -8.17 20.32 -10.98
C LYS A 42 -7.53 20.19 -9.59
N LYS A 43 -7.18 18.98 -9.16
CA LYS A 43 -6.68 18.71 -7.80
C LYS A 43 -5.16 18.77 -7.68
N PHE A 44 -4.45 18.33 -8.71
CA PHE A 44 -2.99 18.11 -8.68
C PHE A 44 -2.23 18.85 -9.79
N SER A 45 -2.92 19.57 -10.68
CA SER A 45 -2.34 20.26 -11.84
C SER A 45 -1.56 19.36 -12.81
N LYS A 46 -1.76 18.05 -12.74
CA LYS A 46 -1.15 17.04 -13.61
C LYS A 46 -1.97 15.77 -13.65
N LEU A 47 -1.84 15.00 -14.72
CA LEU A 47 -2.41 13.66 -14.78
C LEU A 47 -1.59 12.70 -13.90
N ILE A 48 -2.26 11.98 -13.01
CA ILE A 48 -1.62 10.94 -12.18
C ILE A 48 -1.71 9.62 -12.94
N GLY A 49 -0.58 9.16 -13.47
CA GLY A 49 -0.47 7.90 -14.21
C GLY A 49 -0.26 6.68 -13.31
N LYS A 50 -0.34 5.48 -13.91
CA LYS A 50 -0.03 4.21 -13.24
C LYS A 50 1.43 4.18 -12.77
N PRO A 51 1.75 3.45 -11.68
CA PRO A 51 3.12 3.26 -11.25
C PRO A 51 3.90 2.52 -12.32
N ALA A 52 5.20 2.78 -12.36
CA ALA A 52 6.12 2.14 -13.29
C ALA A 52 6.67 0.85 -12.67
N ILE A 53 5.81 -0.17 -12.59
CA ILE A 53 6.16 -1.50 -12.12
C ILE A 53 6.23 -2.39 -13.37
N TYR A 54 7.40 -2.93 -13.65
CA TYR A 54 7.73 -3.55 -14.93
C TYR A 54 8.05 -5.05 -14.81
N ASP A 55 8.29 -5.56 -13.61
CA ASP A 55 8.61 -6.95 -13.30
C ASP A 55 8.16 -7.30 -11.86
N GLU A 56 7.98 -8.61 -11.59
CA GLU A 56 7.61 -9.13 -10.26
C GLU A 56 8.65 -8.75 -9.19
N GLU A 57 9.94 -8.64 -9.56
CA GLU A 57 11.02 -8.28 -8.63
C GLU A 57 10.93 -6.81 -8.14
N ASN A 58 10.45 -5.86 -8.96
CA ASN A 58 10.17 -4.48 -8.51
C ASN A 58 8.88 -4.35 -7.71
N GLU A 59 7.98 -5.33 -7.75
CA GLU A 59 6.67 -5.23 -7.11
C GLU A 59 6.82 -5.16 -5.59
N ASP A 60 7.52 -6.13 -4.99
CA ASP A 60 7.81 -6.18 -3.55
C ASP A 60 8.54 -4.91 -3.08
N TYR A 61 9.50 -4.44 -3.86
CA TYR A 61 10.20 -3.19 -3.58
C TYR A 61 9.23 -2.01 -3.57
N ALA A 62 8.35 -1.90 -4.57
CA ALA A 62 7.39 -0.82 -4.70
C ALA A 62 6.35 -0.83 -3.57
N VAL A 63 5.89 -2.02 -3.15
CA VAL A 63 5.02 -2.21 -1.98
C VAL A 63 5.73 -1.71 -0.72
N LEU A 64 6.94 -2.20 -0.46
CA LEU A 64 7.72 -1.83 0.72
C LEU A 64 8.01 -0.33 0.78
N GLN A 65 8.32 0.31 -0.37
CA GLN A 65 8.49 1.76 -0.41
C GLN A 65 7.19 2.49 -0.05
N CYS A 66 6.04 2.04 -0.57
CA CYS A 66 4.77 2.65 -0.26
C CYS A 66 4.39 2.47 1.21
N GLU A 67 4.63 1.29 1.79
CA GLU A 67 4.37 0.99 3.18
C GLU A 67 5.17 1.89 4.12
N LYS A 68 6.48 2.04 3.88
CA LYS A 68 7.35 2.95 4.66
C LYS A 68 6.80 4.39 4.66
N LEU A 69 6.35 4.84 3.49
CA LEU A 69 5.76 6.17 3.33
C LEU A 69 4.40 6.27 4.02
N TRP A 70 3.60 5.21 3.98
CA TRP A 70 2.29 5.12 4.59
C TRP A 70 2.38 5.21 6.11
N ILE A 71 3.20 4.38 6.76
CA ILE A 71 3.39 4.37 8.22
C ILE A 71 3.85 5.76 8.70
N THR A 72 4.67 6.44 7.91
CA THR A 72 5.13 7.80 8.23
C THR A 72 4.01 8.84 8.13
N ARG A 73 3.13 8.74 7.12
CA ARG A 73 2.07 9.75 6.87
C ARG A 73 0.76 9.47 7.63
N TYR A 74 0.46 8.20 7.86
CA TYR A 74 -0.79 7.70 8.42
C TYR A 74 -0.47 6.65 9.50
N PRO A 75 0.19 7.03 10.61
CA PRO A 75 0.66 6.08 11.63
C PRO A 75 -0.47 5.33 12.35
N GLU A 76 -1.70 5.86 12.29
CA GLU A 76 -2.90 5.26 12.91
C GLU A 76 -3.68 4.35 11.94
N GLU A 77 -3.31 4.31 10.66
CA GLU A 77 -4.02 3.56 9.63
C GLU A 77 -3.19 2.35 9.16
N SER A 78 -3.81 1.18 9.08
CA SER A 78 -3.16 -0.02 8.54
C SER A 78 -2.83 0.16 7.06
N PHE A 79 -1.63 -0.27 6.64
CA PHE A 79 -1.28 -0.36 5.23
C PHE A 79 -2.01 -1.53 4.56
N GLU A 80 -2.08 -2.69 5.20
CA GLU A 80 -2.82 -3.81 4.65
C GLU A 80 -4.31 -3.70 4.97
N ASN A 81 -5.14 -3.65 3.92
CA ASN A 81 -6.56 -3.95 4.04
C ASN A 81 -6.72 -5.48 3.99
N ARG A 82 -6.68 -6.11 5.16
CA ARG A 82 -6.55 -7.56 5.33
C ARG A 82 -7.70 -8.30 4.66
N ALA A 83 -7.48 -8.84 3.46
CA ALA A 83 -8.23 -10.02 3.01
C ALA A 83 -7.61 -11.22 3.73
N VAL A 84 -8.09 -11.53 4.93
CA VAL A 84 -7.78 -12.83 5.55
C VAL A 84 -8.35 -13.89 4.63
N SER A 85 -7.50 -14.51 3.83
CA SER A 85 -7.76 -15.87 3.39
C SER A 85 -7.80 -16.69 4.68
N SER A 86 -9.00 -16.98 5.19
CA SER A 86 -9.19 -17.92 6.30
C SER A 86 -8.76 -19.29 5.79
N SER A 87 -7.50 -19.66 5.99
CA SER A 87 -7.03 -21.02 5.77
C SER A 87 -5.82 -21.29 6.67
N ALA A 88 -6.16 -21.76 7.88
CA ALA A 88 -5.35 -22.51 8.86
C ALA A 88 -4.21 -21.74 9.58
N ASN A 89 -4.02 -21.81 10.91
CA ASN A 89 -4.71 -22.53 11.96
C ASN A 89 -4.38 -21.85 13.31
N GLU A 90 -5.28 -22.04 14.28
CA GLU A 90 -5.12 -21.77 15.71
C GLU A 90 -3.86 -22.44 16.27
N GLU A 91 -3.03 -21.71 17.04
CA GLU A 91 -2.35 -22.21 18.25
C GLU A 91 -2.17 -21.00 19.21
N GLU A 92 -3.12 -20.84 20.12
CA GLU A 92 -2.98 -20.11 21.39
C GLU A 92 -2.59 -21.11 22.51
N GLU A 93 -2.00 -20.55 23.58
CA GLU A 93 -1.77 -21.05 24.95
C GLU A 93 -0.48 -21.87 25.22
N GLU A 94 0.50 -21.24 25.91
CA GLU A 94 0.84 -21.36 27.36
C GLU A 94 1.88 -22.49 27.57
N GLU A 95 2.99 -22.35 28.31
CA GLU A 95 3.11 -21.97 29.73
C GLU A 95 4.48 -21.34 30.04
N GLU A 96 4.47 -20.42 31.01
CA GLU A 96 5.63 -20.03 31.82
C GLU A 96 6.01 -21.15 32.83
N GLU A 97 7.24 -21.05 33.35
CA GLU A 97 7.80 -21.72 34.55
C GLU A 97 8.22 -23.21 34.46
N GLU A 98 9.55 -23.42 34.39
CA GLU A 98 10.26 -24.16 35.45
C GLU A 98 11.71 -23.64 35.51
N ASP A 99 11.92 -22.50 36.20
CA ASP A 99 13.19 -22.24 36.90
C ASP A 99 12.94 -22.61 38.37
N GLY A 100 13.41 -23.81 38.74
CA GLY A 100 13.09 -24.45 40.00
C GLY A 100 14.18 -25.43 40.41
N ASP A 101 15.32 -24.87 40.78
CA ASP A 101 16.37 -25.41 41.65
C ASP A 101 15.98 -26.68 42.47
N VAL A 102 16.63 -27.81 42.17
CA VAL A 102 16.69 -28.96 43.08
C VAL A 102 18.17 -29.34 43.31
N ARG A 103 18.71 -28.77 44.38
CA ARG A 103 19.62 -29.33 45.41
C ARG A 103 20.49 -30.53 45.06
#